data_AF-A0A8J6NE40-F1
#
_entry.id   AF-A0A8J6NE40-F1
#
_cell.length_a   1.000
_cell.length_b   1.000
_cell.length_c   1.000
_cell.angle_alpha   90.00
_cell.angle_beta   90.00
_cell.angle_gamma   90.00
#
_symmetry.space_group_name_H-M   'P 1'
#
loop_
_entity.id
_entity.type
_entity.pdbx_description
1 polymer ?
#
loop_
_entity_poly.entity_id
_entity_poly.type
_entity_poly.pdbx_seq_one_letter_code
_entity_poly.pdbx_strand_id
1 'polypeptide(L)'
;MGTYYIFKIVHLTGIFFVFSALGGHMSRAAIGSKEDNPLPKFIGMFHKVGLLLVLLAGIGLLTHFSEVNPFGWIIAKVFVLLMLAVWPLYLYGSKEKLPWAGGAAILFGLVAAFFALYKPF
;
A
#
# COMPACT_ATOMS: atom_id res chain seq x y z
N MET A 1 14.82 -8.24 -20.02
CA MET A 1 14.18 -9.23 -19.11
C MET A 1 14.56 -9.03 -17.65
N GLY A 2 15.84 -8.90 -17.27
CA GLY A 2 16.25 -8.78 -15.86
C GLY A 2 15.62 -7.60 -15.09
N THR A 3 15.56 -6.41 -15.69
CA THR A 3 15.02 -5.18 -15.07
C THR A 3 13.54 -5.30 -14.69
N TYR A 4 12.73 -5.96 -15.52
CA TYR A 4 11.31 -6.20 -15.25
C TYR A 4 11.12 -7.01 -13.97
N TYR A 5 11.85 -8.12 -13.80
CA TYR A 5 11.73 -8.96 -12.61
C TYR A 5 12.23 -8.23 -11.36
N ILE A 6 13.28 -7.41 -11.48
CA ILE A 6 13.76 -6.57 -10.37
C ILE A 6 12.66 -5.60 -9.93
N PHE A 7 12.07 -4.83 -10.85
CA PHE A 7 10.98 -3.93 -10.50
C PHE A 7 9.78 -4.68 -9.94
N LYS A 8 9.45 -5.87 -10.48
CA LYS A 8 8.34 -6.68 -9.96
C LYS A 8 8.58 -7.14 -8.51
N ILE A 9 9.79 -7.61 -8.19
CA ILE A 9 10.16 -8.01 -6.84
C ILE A 9 10.09 -6.81 -5.89
N VAL A 10 10.72 -5.69 -6.25
CA VAL A 10 10.72 -4.47 -5.43
C VAL A 10 9.29 -3.96 -5.21
N HIS A 11 8.44 -4.02 -6.24
CA HIS A 11 7.03 -3.62 -6.12
C HIS A 11 6.27 -4.52 -5.13
N LEU A 12 6.44 -5.84 -5.22
CA LEU A 12 5.82 -6.79 -4.29
C LEU A 12 6.34 -6.62 -2.86
N THR A 13 7.64 -6.40 -2.68
CA THR A 13 8.23 -6.07 -1.38
C THR A 13 7.57 -4.83 -0.79
N GLY A 14 7.39 -3.79 -1.59
CA GLY A 14 6.67 -2.58 -1.18
C GLY A 14 5.23 -2.88 -0.75
N ILE A 15 4.49 -3.69 -1.51
CA ILE A 15 3.13 -4.12 -1.16
C ILE A 15 3.11 -4.83 0.20
N PHE A 16 4.02 -5.78 0.41
CA PHE A 16 4.12 -6.49 1.69
C PHE A 16 4.40 -5.54 2.85
N PHE A 17 5.31 -4.58 2.66
CA PHE A 17 5.59 -3.56 3.69
C PHE A 17 4.34 -2.74 4.04
N VAL A 18 3.58 -2.28 3.03
CA VAL A 18 2.36 -1.49 3.24
C VAL A 18 1.30 -2.29 4.00
N PHE A 19 0.98 -3.50 3.55
CA PHE A 19 -0.10 -4.28 4.16
C PHE A 19 0.30 -4.88 5.52
N SER A 20 1.55 -5.28 5.73
CA SER A 20 2.04 -5.68 7.05
C SER A 20 2.03 -4.49 8.03
N ALA A 21 2.44 -3.30 7.59
CA ALA A 21 2.37 -2.10 8.42
C ALA A 21 0.93 -1.69 8.74
N LEU A 22 -0.01 -1.82 7.79
CA LEU A 22 -1.45 -1.62 8.04
C LEU A 22 -1.99 -2.57 9.11
N GLY A 23 -1.64 -3.86 9.03
CA GLY A 23 -1.96 -4.83 10.09
C GLY A 23 -1.41 -4.39 11.45
N GLY A 24 -0.14 -3.94 11.48
CA GLY A 24 0.47 -3.39 12.69
C GLY A 24 -0.25 -2.14 13.23
N HIS A 25 -0.65 -1.21 12.37
CA HIS A 25 -1.43 -0.03 12.74
C HIS A 25 -2.79 -0.43 13.34
N MET A 26 -3.47 -1.41 12.74
CA MET A 26 -4.74 -1.95 13.26
C MET A 26 -4.57 -2.62 14.62
N SER A 27 -3.58 -3.50 14.77
CA SER A 27 -3.31 -4.17 16.05
C SER A 27 -3.03 -3.15 17.14
N ARG A 28 -2.22 -2.13 16.85
CA ARG A 28 -1.94 -1.03 17.78
C ARG A 28 -3.21 -0.25 18.14
N ALA A 29 -4.07 0.05 17.18
CA ALA A 29 -5.32 0.76 17.45
C ALA A 29 -6.27 -0.06 18.36
N ALA A 30 -6.26 -1.39 18.22
CA ALA A 30 -7.07 -2.28 19.05
C ALA A 30 -6.54 -2.39 20.50
N ILE A 31 -5.23 -2.58 20.67
CA ILE A 31 -4.61 -2.85 21.99
C ILE A 31 -4.07 -1.61 22.72
N GLY A 32 -3.87 -0.49 22.01
CA GLY A 32 -3.20 0.71 22.52
C GLY A 32 -1.67 0.63 22.41
N SER A 33 -0.95 1.69 22.83
CA SER A 33 0.51 1.65 22.97
C SER A 33 0.98 2.37 24.23
N LYS A 34 1.99 1.80 24.90
CA LYS A 34 2.76 2.47 25.96
C LYS A 34 3.63 3.58 25.39
N GLU A 35 3.89 4.65 26.16
CA GLU A 35 4.62 5.84 25.71
C GLU A 35 6.05 5.55 25.22
N ASP A 36 6.75 4.60 25.85
CA ASP A 36 8.13 4.24 25.50
C ASP A 36 8.27 3.16 24.42
N ASN A 37 7.17 2.72 23.80
CA ASN A 37 7.24 1.66 22.79
C ASN A 37 7.78 2.23 21.46
N PRO A 38 8.91 1.73 20.91
CA PRO A 38 9.43 2.18 19.61
C PRO A 38 8.64 1.60 18.42
N LEU A 39 7.84 0.55 18.62
CA LEU A 39 7.10 -0.17 17.58
C LEU A 39 6.23 0.74 16.69
N PRO A 40 5.51 1.75 17.19
CA PRO A 40 4.75 2.70 16.37
C PRO A 40 5.59 3.42 15.30
N LYS A 41 6.81 3.82 15.66
CA LYS A 41 7.73 4.49 14.73
C LYS A 41 8.17 3.51 13.65
N PHE A 42 8.47 2.27 14.04
CA PHE A 42 8.87 1.21 13.12
C PHE A 42 7.75 0.85 12.13
N ILE A 43 6.52 0.64 12.62
CA ILE A 43 5.34 0.39 11.77
C ILE A 43 5.15 1.53 10.77
N GLY A 44 5.17 2.79 11.24
CA GLY A 44 5.01 3.95 10.37
C GLY A 44 6.14 4.11 9.35
N MET A 45 7.37 3.71 9.69
CA MET A 45 8.50 3.69 8.76
C MET A 45 8.29 2.64 7.66
N PHE A 46 7.91 1.41 8.02
CA PHE A 46 7.62 0.34 7.05
C PHE A 46 6.51 0.74 6.10
N HIS A 47 5.46 1.39 6.61
CA HIS A 47 4.37 1.89 5.77
C HIS A 47 4.86 2.89 4.72
N LYS A 48 5.65 3.89 5.13
CA LYS A 48 6.18 4.93 4.23
C LYS A 48 7.18 4.38 3.22
N VAL A 49 8.10 3.52 3.68
CA VAL A 49 9.08 2.85 2.80
C VAL A 49 8.35 1.97 1.80
N GLY A 50 7.35 1.20 2.26
CA GLY A 50 6.52 0.37 1.39
C GLY A 50 5.86 1.19 0.29
N LEU A 51 5.20 2.30 0.62
CA LEU A 51 4.58 3.19 -0.35
C LEU A 51 5.59 3.72 -1.38
N LEU A 52 6.78 4.12 -0.95
CA LEU A 52 7.85 4.58 -1.84
C LEU A 52 8.30 3.48 -2.81
N LEU A 53 8.53 2.26 -2.30
CA LEU A 53 8.90 1.12 -3.14
C LEU A 53 7.82 0.77 -4.15
N VAL A 54 6.54 0.78 -3.75
CA VAL A 54 5.40 0.58 -4.65
C VAL A 54 5.38 1.65 -5.75
N LEU A 55 5.57 2.92 -5.41
CA LEU A 55 5.57 4.00 -6.39
C LEU A 55 6.73 3.86 -7.40
N LEU A 56 7.97 3.80 -6.91
CA LEU A 56 9.17 3.80 -7.76
C LEU A 56 9.22 2.56 -8.65
N ALA A 57 8.97 1.38 -8.08
CA ALA A 57 8.96 0.15 -8.86
C ALA A 57 7.75 0.07 -9.79
N GLY A 58 6.62 0.70 -9.43
CA GLY A 58 5.45 0.82 -10.30
C GLY A 58 5.78 1.60 -11.57
N ILE A 59 6.49 2.73 -11.44
CA ILE A 59 6.95 3.52 -12.59
C ILE A 59 7.93 2.70 -13.44
N GLY A 60 8.86 1.99 -12.81
CA GLY A 60 9.78 1.08 -13.52
C GLY A 60 9.06 -0.05 -14.26
N LEU A 61 7.97 -0.59 -13.72
CA LEU A 61 7.14 -1.56 -14.42
C LEU A 61 6.39 -0.94 -15.61
N LEU A 62 5.92 0.31 -15.49
CA LEU A 62 5.21 1.01 -16.56
C LEU A 62 6.03 1.09 -17.85
N THR A 63 7.36 1.28 -17.75
CA THR A 63 8.24 1.35 -18.93
C THR A 63 8.34 0.04 -19.71
N HIS A 64 7.81 -1.06 -19.17
CA HIS A 64 7.81 -2.38 -19.80
C HIS A 64 6.46 -2.73 -20.44
N PHE A 65 5.45 -1.84 -20.36
CA PHE A 65 4.14 -2.03 -20.96
C PHE A 65 3.91 -0.99 -22.06
N SER A 66 3.84 -1.42 -23.32
CA SER A 66 3.65 -0.53 -24.48
C SER A 66 2.19 -0.20 -24.80
N GLU A 67 1.24 -0.99 -24.30
CA GLU A 67 -0.19 -0.90 -24.65
C GLU A 67 -1.05 -0.20 -23.59
N VAL A 68 -0.44 0.25 -22.49
CA VAL A 68 -1.14 0.88 -21.36
C VAL A 68 -1.25 2.39 -21.61
N ASN A 69 -2.43 2.99 -21.38
CA ASN A 69 -2.59 4.43 -21.34
C ASN A 69 -1.86 5.00 -20.11
N PRO A 70 -0.75 5.72 -20.31
CA PRO A 70 0.10 6.13 -19.19
C PRO A 70 -0.61 7.09 -18.24
N PHE A 71 -1.49 7.96 -18.74
CA PHE A 71 -2.20 8.93 -17.90
C PHE A 71 -3.24 8.26 -17.01
N GLY A 72 -4.05 7.35 -17.58
CA GLY A 72 -5.03 6.59 -16.81
C GLY A 72 -4.35 5.76 -15.72
N TRP A 73 -3.23 5.11 -16.07
CA TRP A 73 -2.43 4.35 -15.12
C TRP A 73 -1.87 5.21 -13.99
N ILE A 74 -1.27 6.36 -14.32
CA ILE A 74 -0.69 7.25 -13.31
C ILE A 74 -1.77 7.74 -12.35
N ILE A 75 -2.93 8.19 -12.85
CA ILE A 75 -4.02 8.69 -12.03
C ILE A 75 -4.51 7.59 -11.07
N ALA A 76 -4.79 6.39 -11.59
CA ALA A 76 -5.25 5.28 -10.77
C ALA A 76 -4.21 4.87 -9.73
N LYS A 77 -2.92 4.83 -10.10
CA LYS A 77 -1.83 4.44 -9.19
C LYS A 77 -1.65 5.46 -8.08
N VAL A 78 -1.63 6.74 -8.41
CA VAL A 78 -1.52 7.84 -7.43
C VAL A 78 -2.72 7.84 -6.50
N PHE A 79 -3.94 7.66 -7.03
CA PHE A 79 -5.15 7.55 -6.21
C PHE A 79 -5.04 6.41 -5.20
N VAL A 80 -4.67 5.20 -5.65
CA VAL A 80 -4.49 4.04 -4.76
C VAL A 80 -3.43 4.30 -3.69
N LEU A 81 -2.28 4.87 -4.07
CA LEU A 81 -1.21 5.17 -3.14
C LEU A 81 -1.62 6.23 -2.11
N LEU A 82 -2.32 7.28 -2.53
CA LEU A 82 -2.81 8.31 -1.62
C LEU A 82 -3.81 7.72 -0.62
N MET A 83 -4.75 6.91 -1.08
CA MET A 83 -5.71 6.23 -0.19
C MET A 83 -4.99 5.35 0.82
N LEU A 84 -4.01 4.53 0.40
CA LEU A 84 -3.22 3.70 1.30
C LEU A 84 -2.31 4.53 2.24
N ALA A 85 -1.83 5.70 1.80
CA ALA A 85 -1.03 6.61 2.61
C ALA A 85 -1.82 7.25 3.75
N VAL A 86 -3.06 7.68 3.48
CA VAL A 86 -3.93 8.26 4.51
C VAL A 86 -4.64 7.22 5.35
N TRP A 87 -4.67 5.95 4.91
CA TRP A 87 -5.42 4.88 5.56
C TRP A 87 -5.19 4.74 7.07
N PRO A 88 -3.94 4.81 7.58
CA PRO A 88 -3.68 4.71 9.02
C PRO A 88 -4.39 5.79 9.85
N LEU A 89 -4.75 6.93 9.25
CA LEU A 89 -5.48 8.00 9.93
C LEU A 89 -6.90 7.54 10.34
N TYR A 90 -7.55 6.74 9.50
CA TYR A 90 -8.89 6.19 9.79
C TYR A 90 -8.89 5.09 10.85
N LEU A 91 -7.71 4.59 11.22
CA LEU A 91 -7.55 3.61 12.29
C LEU A 91 -7.45 4.27 13.67
N TYR A 92 -7.25 5.58 13.75
CA TYR A 92 -7.34 6.33 15.01
C TYR A 92 -8.82 6.62 15.34
N GLY A 93 -9.26 6.28 16.55
CA GLY A 93 -10.61 6.58 17.04
C GLY A 93 -11.36 5.36 17.57
N SER A 94 -12.66 5.25 17.25
CA SER A 94 -13.52 4.18 17.77
C SER A 94 -13.08 2.79 17.30
N LYS A 95 -12.85 1.91 18.28
CA LYS A 95 -12.46 0.51 18.05
C LYS A 95 -13.50 -0.27 17.25
N GLU A 96 -14.77 0.14 17.29
CA GLU A 96 -15.88 -0.49 16.56
C GLU A 96 -15.70 -0.43 15.03
N LYS A 97 -14.97 0.58 14.53
CA LYS A 97 -14.72 0.76 13.10
C LYS A 97 -13.55 -0.06 12.58
N LEU A 98 -12.71 -0.62 13.46
CA LEU A 98 -11.47 -1.30 13.06
C LEU A 98 -11.69 -2.51 12.14
N PRO A 99 -12.66 -3.42 12.39
CA PRO A 99 -12.91 -4.54 11.48
C PRO A 99 -13.31 -4.08 10.08
N TRP A 100 -14.16 -3.06 10.00
CA TRP A 100 -14.60 -2.46 8.74
C TRP A 100 -13.47 -1.75 8.01
N ALA A 101 -12.67 -0.94 8.72
CA ALA A 101 -11.53 -0.23 8.14
C ALA A 101 -10.44 -1.19 7.63
N GLY A 102 -10.21 -2.31 8.33
CA GLY A 102 -9.32 -3.37 7.89
C GLY A 102 -9.83 -4.14 6.68
N GLY A 103 -11.09 -4.59 6.75
CA GLY A 103 -11.74 -5.27 5.62
C GLY A 103 -11.76 -4.41 4.36
N ALA A 104 -12.08 -3.13 4.50
CA ALA A 104 -12.03 -2.15 3.41
C ALA A 104 -10.62 -1.99 2.85
N ALA A 105 -9.56 -2.04 3.67
CA ALA A 105 -8.18 -1.95 3.20
C ALA A 105 -7.80 -3.14 2.31
N ILE A 106 -8.22 -4.35 2.71
CA ILE A 106 -8.01 -5.58 1.93
C ILE A 106 -8.79 -5.53 0.63
N LEU A 107 -10.07 -5.14 0.66
CA LEU A 107 -10.88 -4.97 -0.55
C LEU A 107 -10.24 -3.96 -1.51
N PHE A 108 -9.72 -2.84 -0.98
CA PHE A 108 -9.01 -1.85 -1.77
C PHE A 108 -7.73 -2.40 -2.40
N GLY A 109 -6.97 -3.21 -1.64
CA GLY A 109 -5.83 -3.96 -2.16
C GLY A 109 -6.20 -4.93 -3.29
N LEU A 110 -7.33 -5.62 -3.18
CA LEU A 110 -7.85 -6.51 -4.22
C LEU A 110 -8.24 -5.74 -5.49
N VAL A 111 -8.89 -4.58 -5.36
CA VAL A 111 -9.19 -3.70 -6.50
C VAL A 111 -7.91 -3.22 -7.18
N ALA A 112 -6.89 -2.83 -6.40
CA ALA A 112 -5.59 -2.45 -6.94
C ALA A 112 -4.89 -3.62 -7.66
N ALA A 113 -5.00 -4.84 -7.13
CA ALA A 113 -4.48 -6.05 -7.77
C ALA A 113 -5.22 -6.36 -9.07
N PHE A 114 -6.54 -6.21 -9.10
CA PHE A 114 -7.35 -6.35 -10.30
C PHE A 114 -6.89 -5.35 -11.39
N PHE A 115 -6.71 -4.08 -11.05
CA PHE A 115 -6.17 -3.09 -12.00
C PHE A 115 -4.77 -3.45 -12.49
N ALA A 116 -3.90 -4.00 -11.64
CA ALA A 116 -2.56 -4.41 -12.05
C ALA A 116 -2.57 -5.61 -13.02
N LEU A 117 -3.51 -6.53 -12.87
CA LEU A 117 -3.65 -7.71 -13.74
C LEU A 117 -4.23 -7.31 -15.10
N TYR A 118 -5.41 -6.70 -15.09
CA TYR A 118 -6.21 -6.45 -16.28
C TYR A 118 -5.85 -5.16 -17.00
N LYS A 119 -5.18 -4.20 -16.34
CA LYS A 119 -4.71 -2.93 -16.91
C LYS A 119 -5.81 -2.26 -17.78
N PRO A 120 -6.99 -1.99 -17.21
CA PRO A 120 -8.15 -1.50 -17.97
C PRO A 120 -7.96 -0.06 -18.50
N PHE A 121 -6.92 0.61 -18.04
CA PHE A 121 -6.39 1.87 -18.49
C PHE A 121 -4.89 1.68 -18.69
#